data_AF-A0A2M8NID4-F1
#
_entry.id   AF-A0A2M8NID4-F1
#
_cell.length_a   1.000
_cell.length_b   1.000
_cell.length_c   1.000
_cell.angle_alpha   90.00
_cell.angle_beta   90.00
_cell.angle_gamma   90.00
#
_symmetry.space_group_name_H-M   'P 1'
#
loop_
_entity.id
_entity.type
_entity.pdbx_description
1 polymer ?
#
loop_
_entity_poly.entity_id
_entity_poly.type
_entity_poly.pdbx_seq_one_letter_code
_entity_poly.pdbx_strand_id
1 'polypeptide(L)'
;MRSRNAAVAGRPEASIAGRNNSAYLDLKQRIQNRLLAELDPSMDLSRKNEVRAHIEELFAAILAEENMVLARAERQRLFDQIVAEIQGFGPLEPLLADETVTEIMVNGPKNIFVERKGNITRANVAFEDDEHVMRVLDRIVAPLGRRIDESSPLVDARLPDGSRVNAVIRP
;
A
#
# COMPACT_ATOMS: atom_id res chain seq x y z
N MET A 1 -47.53 47.24 8.33
CA MET A 1 -46.08 47.09 8.62
C MET A 1 -45.86 45.77 9.34
N ARG A 2 -45.21 44.79 8.69
CA ARG A 2 -44.36 43.72 9.27
C ARG A 2 -44.06 42.70 8.16
N SER A 3 -43.01 43.00 7.40
CA SER A 3 -42.33 42.07 6.51
C SER A 3 -41.87 40.86 7.31
N ARG A 4 -42.14 39.64 6.83
CA ARG A 4 -41.51 38.41 7.33
C ARG A 4 -40.38 38.02 6.40
N ASN A 5 -39.21 37.87 7.00
CA ASN A 5 -37.92 37.50 6.43
C ASN A 5 -38.00 36.28 5.51
N ALA A 6 -37.34 36.41 4.35
CA ALA A 6 -36.86 35.30 3.55
C ALA A 6 -35.75 34.56 4.32
N ALA A 7 -35.92 33.25 4.52
CA ALA A 7 -34.87 32.37 5.00
C ALA A 7 -33.95 32.02 3.81
N VAL A 8 -32.73 32.54 3.84
CA VAL A 8 -31.64 32.10 2.97
C VAL A 8 -31.15 30.75 3.47
N ALA A 9 -31.41 29.69 2.72
CA ALA A 9 -30.84 28.36 2.97
C ALA A 9 -29.35 28.38 2.63
N GLY A 10 -28.50 28.25 3.65
CA GLY A 10 -27.06 28.04 3.49
C GLY A 10 -26.79 26.69 2.81
N ARG A 11 -25.98 26.71 1.74
CA ARG A 11 -25.40 25.51 1.13
C ARG A 11 -24.38 24.89 2.11
N PRO A 12 -24.22 23.55 2.16
CA PRO A 12 -23.18 22.95 2.98
C PRO A 12 -21.81 23.23 2.35
N GLU A 13 -20.95 23.95 3.07
CA GLU A 13 -19.54 24.10 2.73
C GLU A 13 -18.86 22.73 2.89
N ALA A 14 -18.48 22.11 1.78
CA ALA A 14 -17.67 20.90 1.80
C ALA A 14 -16.31 21.23 2.43
N SER A 15 -15.96 20.54 3.51
CA SER A 15 -14.72 20.76 4.25
C SER A 15 -13.47 20.59 3.35
N ILE A 16 -12.52 21.51 3.47
CA ILE A 16 -11.23 21.50 2.75
C ILE A 16 -10.45 20.19 3.03
N ALA A 17 -10.60 19.63 4.23
CA ALA A 17 -10.00 18.35 4.62
C ALA A 17 -10.51 17.16 3.79
N GLY A 18 -11.78 17.18 3.36
CA GLY A 18 -12.36 16.12 2.52
C GLY A 18 -11.86 16.14 1.07
N ARG A 19 -11.61 17.34 0.50
CA ARG A 19 -11.01 17.48 -0.85
C ARG A 19 -9.54 17.09 -0.86
N ASN A 20 -8.80 17.41 0.20
CA ASN A 20 -7.40 17.03 0.32
C ASN A 20 -7.25 15.51 0.44
N ASN A 21 -8.17 14.82 1.12
CA ASN A 21 -8.11 13.37 1.25
C ASN A 21 -8.41 12.63 -0.06
N SER A 22 -9.33 13.11 -0.89
CA SER A 22 -9.58 12.54 -2.23
C SER A 22 -8.44 12.83 -3.19
N ALA A 23 -7.93 14.07 -3.22
CA ALA A 23 -6.75 14.43 -4.02
C ALA A 23 -5.50 13.64 -3.59
N TYR A 24 -5.37 13.38 -2.29
CA TYR A 24 -4.32 12.54 -1.72
C TYR A 24 -4.42 11.08 -2.19
N LEU A 25 -5.62 10.48 -2.13
CA LEU A 25 -5.85 9.12 -2.59
C LEU A 25 -5.63 8.98 -4.11
N ASP A 26 -6.02 9.99 -4.89
CA ASP A 26 -5.81 10.02 -6.34
C ASP A 26 -4.32 10.18 -6.70
N LEU A 27 -3.62 11.09 -6.02
CA LEU A 27 -2.17 11.28 -6.17
C LEU A 27 -1.42 9.99 -5.83
N LYS A 28 -1.80 9.35 -4.73
CA LYS A 28 -1.28 8.05 -4.29
C LYS A 28 -1.46 6.96 -5.35
N GLN A 29 -2.69 6.76 -5.82
CA GLN A 29 -2.99 5.73 -6.82
C GLN A 29 -2.23 5.97 -8.12
N ARG A 30 -2.06 7.23 -8.54
CA ARG A 30 -1.26 7.55 -9.73
C ARG A 30 0.21 7.30 -9.54
N ILE A 31 0.78 7.71 -8.41
CA ILE A 31 2.20 7.43 -8.10
C ILE A 31 2.41 5.92 -8.09
N GLN A 32 1.53 5.16 -7.46
CA GLN A 32 1.62 3.72 -7.39
C GLN A 32 1.51 3.06 -8.78
N ASN A 33 0.53 3.47 -9.60
CA ASN A 33 0.34 2.94 -10.96
C ASN A 33 1.50 3.30 -11.88
N ARG A 34 2.07 4.50 -11.74
CA ARG A 34 3.20 4.96 -12.57
C ARG A 34 4.51 4.35 -12.10
N LEU A 35 4.69 4.19 -10.79
CA LEU A 35 5.77 3.38 -10.24
C LEU A 35 5.67 1.96 -10.77
N LEU A 36 4.48 1.36 -10.79
CA LEU A 36 4.28 0.02 -11.34
C LEU A 36 4.54 -0.09 -12.83
N ALA A 37 4.18 0.93 -13.60
CA ALA A 37 4.40 0.95 -15.04
C ALA A 37 5.86 1.23 -15.43
N GLU A 38 6.59 1.99 -14.61
CA GLU A 38 7.99 2.40 -14.87
C GLU A 38 9.02 1.54 -14.11
N LEU A 39 8.62 0.89 -13.01
CA LEU A 39 9.39 -0.20 -12.44
C LEU A 39 9.44 -1.30 -13.49
N ASP A 40 10.63 -1.51 -14.04
CA ASP A 40 10.95 -2.73 -14.76
C ASP A 40 10.44 -3.92 -13.91
N PRO A 41 9.67 -4.87 -14.46
CA PRO A 41 9.25 -6.07 -13.73
C PRO A 41 10.43 -6.86 -13.13
N SER A 42 11.65 -6.59 -13.61
CA SER A 42 12.90 -7.13 -13.09
C SER A 42 13.57 -6.31 -11.97
N MET A 43 13.01 -5.14 -11.61
CA MET A 43 13.60 -4.28 -10.59
C MET A 43 13.43 -4.91 -9.20
N ASP A 44 14.53 -5.43 -8.69
CA ASP A 44 14.61 -5.99 -7.35
C ASP A 44 14.25 -4.97 -6.26
N LEU A 45 13.03 -5.08 -5.75
CA LEU A 45 12.48 -4.24 -4.68
C LEU A 45 13.22 -4.39 -3.35
N SER A 46 14.10 -5.38 -3.20
CA SER A 46 14.98 -5.50 -2.04
C SER A 46 16.07 -4.42 -2.00
N ARG A 47 16.39 -3.80 -3.16
CA ARG A 47 17.33 -2.68 -3.29
C ARG A 47 16.69 -1.36 -2.85
N LYS A 48 16.40 -1.26 -1.56
CA LYS A 48 15.67 -0.14 -0.91
C LYS A 48 16.13 1.26 -1.33
N ASN A 49 17.44 1.45 -1.55
CA ASN A 49 18.01 2.75 -1.93
C ASN A 49 17.68 3.12 -3.39
N GLU A 50 17.75 2.16 -4.31
CA GLU A 50 17.42 2.40 -5.72
C GLU A 50 15.93 2.65 -5.88
N VAL A 51 15.11 1.82 -5.24
CA VAL A 51 13.64 1.99 -5.20
C VAL A 51 13.27 3.35 -4.62
N ARG A 52 13.90 3.76 -3.50
CA ARG A 52 13.62 5.07 -2.88
C ARG A 52 13.99 6.23 -3.80
N ALA A 53 15.15 6.18 -4.46
CA ALA A 53 15.56 7.22 -5.40
C ALA A 53 14.59 7.32 -6.59
N HIS A 54 14.12 6.18 -7.10
CA HIS A 54 13.19 6.16 -8.22
C HIS A 54 11.78 6.64 -7.83
N ILE A 55 11.30 6.28 -6.64
CA ILE A 55 10.07 6.87 -6.07
C ILE A 55 10.23 8.40 -5.95
N GLU A 56 11.43 8.90 -5.59
CA GLU A 56 11.68 10.34 -5.43
C GLU A 56 11.59 11.10 -6.75
N GLU A 57 12.17 10.56 -7.82
CA GLU A 57 12.05 11.13 -9.17
C GLU A 57 10.59 11.17 -9.65
N LEU A 58 9.87 10.06 -9.53
CA LEU A 58 8.47 9.97 -9.96
C LEU A 58 7.55 10.87 -9.14
N PHE A 59 7.77 10.91 -7.83
CA PHE A 59 7.05 11.81 -6.95
C PHE A 59 7.27 13.27 -7.32
N ALA A 60 8.51 13.66 -7.62
CA ALA A 60 8.82 15.02 -8.05
C ALA A 60 8.17 15.37 -9.40
N ALA A 61 8.19 14.44 -10.37
CA ALA A 61 7.58 14.62 -11.69
C ALA A 61 6.06 14.82 -11.59
N ILE A 62 5.36 13.97 -10.82
CA ILE A 62 3.90 14.04 -10.68
C ILE A 62 3.46 15.33 -9.98
N LEU A 63 4.19 15.77 -8.94
CA LEU A 63 3.90 17.06 -8.29
C LEU A 63 4.04 18.24 -9.27
N ALA A 64 5.01 18.17 -10.18
CA ALA A 64 5.22 19.20 -11.20
C ALA A 64 4.11 19.19 -12.27
N GLU A 65 3.70 18.01 -12.75
CA GLU A 65 2.61 17.85 -13.72
C GLU A 65 1.28 18.41 -13.20
N GLU A 66 0.97 18.19 -11.92
CA GLU A 66 -0.29 18.64 -11.30
C GLU A 66 -0.26 20.08 -10.79
N ASN A 67 0.84 20.81 -10.99
CA ASN A 67 1.08 22.13 -10.38
C ASN A 67 0.82 22.16 -8.86
N MET A 68 1.09 21.05 -8.16
CA MET A 68 0.88 20.94 -6.74
C MET A 68 2.05 21.55 -5.97
N VAL A 69 1.78 22.66 -5.29
CA VAL A 69 2.76 23.33 -4.43
C VAL A 69 2.54 22.87 -2.99
N LEU A 70 3.37 21.96 -2.52
CA LEU A 70 3.40 21.50 -1.13
C LEU A 70 4.49 22.22 -0.34
N ALA A 71 4.22 22.50 0.93
CA ALA A 71 5.28 22.94 1.83
C ALA A 71 6.34 21.84 1.98
N ARG A 72 7.61 22.19 2.17
CA ARG A 72 8.71 21.20 2.28
C ARG A 72 8.42 20.09 3.28
N ALA A 73 7.86 20.44 4.44
CA ALA A 73 7.51 19.46 5.48
C ALA A 73 6.36 18.52 5.05
N GLU A 74 5.37 19.03 4.33
CA GLU A 74 4.24 18.24 3.82
C GLU A 74 4.68 17.32 2.68
N ARG A 75 5.53 17.83 1.78
CA ARG A 75 6.18 17.05 0.72
C ARG A 75 6.97 15.88 1.29
N GLN A 76 7.81 16.12 2.30
CA GLN A 76 8.62 15.08 2.94
C GLN A 76 7.74 14.03 3.61
N ARG A 77 6.71 14.45 4.37
CA ARG A 77 5.76 13.53 5.01
C ARG A 77 5.04 12.65 3.99
N LEU A 78 4.55 13.27 2.92
CA LEU A 78 3.85 12.56 1.85
C LEU A 78 4.77 11.54 1.18
N PHE A 79 6.00 11.94 0.85
CA PHE A 79 7.00 11.05 0.29
C PHE A 79 7.31 9.87 1.21
N ASP A 80 7.60 10.12 2.49
CA ASP A 80 7.94 9.04 3.43
C ASP A 80 6.77 8.09 3.64
N GLN A 81 5.53 8.59 3.61
CA GLN A 81 4.33 7.75 3.69
C GLN A 81 4.16 6.86 2.46
N ILE A 82 4.41 7.39 1.27
CA ILE A 82 4.38 6.64 0.01
C ILE A 82 5.49 5.59 -0.01
N VAL A 83 6.71 5.97 0.38
CA VAL A 83 7.82 5.03 0.47
C VAL A 83 7.54 3.93 1.49
N ALA A 84 7.00 4.27 2.66
CA ALA A 84 6.63 3.28 3.67
C ALA A 84 5.59 2.30 3.13
N GLU A 85 4.60 2.78 2.37
CA GLU A 85 3.56 1.93 1.79
C GLU A 85 4.10 1.04 0.64
N ILE A 86 4.99 1.58 -0.20
CA ILE A 86 5.64 0.85 -1.29
C ILE A 86 6.71 -0.12 -0.78
N GLN A 87 7.29 0.12 0.40
CA GLN A 87 8.22 -0.81 1.06
C GLN A 87 7.54 -1.70 2.10
N GLY A 88 6.27 -1.42 2.42
CA GLY A 88 5.50 -2.06 3.47
C GLY A 88 4.95 -3.43 3.08
N PHE A 89 3.97 -3.93 3.83
CA PHE A 89 3.30 -5.20 3.51
C PHE A 89 1.96 -4.98 2.76
N GLY A 90 1.73 -3.74 2.32
CA GLY A 90 0.54 -3.35 1.56
C GLY A 90 -0.75 -3.67 2.34
N PRO A 91 -1.75 -4.31 1.69
CA PRO A 91 -3.02 -4.67 2.34
C PRO A 91 -2.90 -5.53 3.61
N LEU A 92 -1.75 -6.15 3.87
CA LEU A 92 -1.55 -6.99 5.06
C LEU A 92 -1.14 -6.20 6.30
N GLU A 93 -0.64 -4.97 6.17
CA GLU A 93 -0.21 -4.15 7.31
C GLU A 93 -1.22 -4.06 8.46
N PRO A 94 -2.51 -3.73 8.22
CA PRO A 94 -3.48 -3.66 9.31
C PRO A 94 -3.74 -5.03 9.96
N LEU A 95 -3.53 -6.13 9.23
CA LEU A 95 -3.69 -7.48 9.76
C LEU A 95 -2.47 -7.89 10.60
N LEU A 96 -1.27 -7.50 10.18
CA LEU A 96 -0.02 -7.74 10.90
C LEU A 96 0.08 -6.92 12.19
N ALA A 97 -0.54 -5.73 12.21
CA ALA A 97 -0.62 -4.89 13.41
C ALA A 97 -1.69 -5.33 14.41
N ASP A 98 -2.61 -6.22 14.02
CA ASP A 98 -3.69 -6.72 14.86
C ASP A 98 -3.22 -7.92 15.68
N GLU A 99 -2.89 -7.72 16.96
CA GLU A 99 -2.45 -8.79 17.88
C GLU A 99 -3.47 -9.91 18.07
N THR A 100 -4.73 -9.72 17.66
CA THR A 100 -5.74 -10.79 17.72
C THR A 100 -5.64 -11.77 16.57
N VAL A 101 -4.91 -11.42 15.50
CA VAL A 101 -4.67 -12.26 14.32
C VAL A 101 -3.49 -13.18 14.61
N THR A 102 -3.74 -14.48 14.51
CA THR A 102 -2.72 -15.52 14.73
C THR A 102 -2.19 -16.11 13.42
N GLU A 103 -2.97 -16.03 12.34
CA GLU A 103 -2.58 -16.50 11.02
C GLU A 103 -3.19 -15.64 9.91
N ILE A 104 -2.42 -15.39 8.85
CA ILE A 104 -2.86 -14.70 7.64
C ILE A 104 -2.66 -15.66 6.47
N MET A 105 -3.74 -15.94 5.73
CA MET A 105 -3.74 -16.82 4.57
C MET A 105 -4.09 -16.02 3.33
N VAL A 106 -3.21 -16.05 2.32
CA VAL A 106 -3.41 -15.38 1.03
C VAL A 106 -3.50 -16.44 -0.07
N ASN A 107 -4.72 -16.73 -0.52
CA ASN A 107 -4.98 -17.71 -1.58
C ASN A 107 -5.14 -17.05 -2.96
N GLY A 108 -5.01 -15.73 -3.03
CA GLY A 108 -5.14 -14.92 -4.23
C GLY A 108 -5.48 -13.46 -3.86
N PRO A 109 -5.45 -12.53 -4.82
CA PRO A 109 -5.47 -11.09 -4.55
C PRO A 109 -6.73 -10.63 -3.82
N LYS A 110 -7.87 -11.29 -4.09
CA LYS A 110 -9.15 -10.99 -3.43
C LYS A 110 -9.54 -12.03 -2.37
N ASN A 111 -8.73 -13.07 -2.17
CA ASN A 111 -9.03 -14.22 -1.31
C ASN A 111 -8.04 -14.28 -0.14
N ILE A 112 -8.26 -13.38 0.81
CA ILE A 112 -7.44 -13.25 2.02
C ILE A 112 -8.28 -13.65 3.23
N PHE A 113 -7.72 -14.49 4.10
CA PHE A 113 -8.33 -14.99 5.31
C PHE A 113 -7.43 -14.74 6.50
N VAL A 114 -8.03 -14.61 7.67
CA VAL A 114 -7.32 -14.47 8.94
C VAL A 114 -7.92 -15.39 9.98
N GLU A 115 -7.07 -15.96 10.81
CA GLU A 115 -7.44 -16.72 11.98
C GLU A 115 -7.40 -15.81 13.22
N ARG A 116 -8.47 -15.84 14.01
CA ARG A 116 -8.54 -15.19 15.32
C ARG A 116 -9.12 -16.16 16.34
N LYS A 117 -8.36 -16.49 17.37
CA LYS A 117 -8.80 -17.39 18.46
C LYS A 117 -9.40 -18.71 17.95
N GLY A 118 -8.78 -19.33 16.95
CA GLY A 118 -9.22 -20.57 16.31
C GLY A 118 -10.28 -20.41 15.23
N ASN A 119 -10.77 -19.19 14.96
CA ASN A 119 -11.82 -18.95 13.97
C ASN A 119 -11.25 -18.30 12.71
N ILE A 120 -11.39 -18.98 11.57
CA ILE A 120 -10.98 -18.48 10.26
C ILE A 120 -12.11 -17.63 9.67
N THR A 121 -11.78 -16.41 9.26
CA THR A 121 -12.73 -15.46 8.64
C THR A 121 -12.09 -14.77 7.44
N ARG A 122 -12.92 -14.36 6.47
CA ARG A 122 -12.44 -13.58 5.32
C ARG A 122 -12.04 -12.18 5.79
N ALA A 123 -10.86 -11.73 5.40
CA ALA A 123 -10.38 -10.38 5.71
C ALA A 123 -11.02 -9.35 4.77
N ASN A 124 -11.29 -8.14 5.28
CA ASN A 124 -11.81 -7.02 4.48
C ASN A 124 -10.67 -6.20 3.86
N VAL A 125 -9.69 -6.88 3.29
CA VAL A 125 -8.55 -6.30 2.57
C VAL A 125 -8.36 -7.08 1.27
N ALA A 126 -7.72 -6.45 0.29
CA ALA A 126 -7.47 -7.06 -1.00
C ALA A 126 -6.21 -6.46 -1.64
N PHE A 127 -5.43 -7.30 -2.31
CA PHE A 127 -4.42 -6.86 -3.26
C PHE A 127 -5.08 -6.42 -4.55
N GLU A 128 -4.34 -5.68 -5.36
CA GLU A 128 -4.79 -5.23 -6.68
C GLU A 128 -4.94 -6.42 -7.62
N ASP A 129 -3.86 -7.21 -7.76
CA ASP A 129 -3.69 -8.36 -8.63
C ASP A 129 -2.66 -9.36 -8.07
N ASP A 130 -2.42 -10.45 -8.80
CA ASP A 130 -1.44 -11.48 -8.44
C ASP A 130 -0.01 -10.93 -8.38
N GLU A 131 0.35 -9.98 -9.24
CA GLU A 131 1.67 -9.35 -9.25
C GLU A 131 1.91 -8.54 -7.97
N HIS A 132 0.90 -7.84 -7.46
CA HIS A 132 0.96 -7.20 -6.16
C HIS A 132 1.19 -8.22 -5.03
N VAL A 133 0.55 -9.39 -5.07
CA VAL A 133 0.82 -10.46 -4.09
C VAL A 133 2.29 -10.88 -4.14
N MET A 134 2.82 -11.12 -5.33
CA MET A 134 4.22 -11.53 -5.53
C MET A 134 5.20 -10.48 -5.00
N ARG A 135 4.99 -9.20 -5.32
CA ARG A 135 5.82 -8.09 -4.81
C ARG A 135 5.82 -8.00 -3.28
N VAL A 136 4.71 -8.32 -2.63
CA VAL A 136 4.62 -8.35 -1.16
C VAL A 136 5.36 -9.56 -0.61
N LEU A 137 5.18 -10.73 -1.23
CA LEU A 137 5.84 -11.96 -0.84
C LEU A 137 7.37 -11.85 -0.95
N ASP A 138 7.90 -11.29 -2.04
CA ASP A 138 9.33 -11.03 -2.22
C ASP A 138 9.88 -10.14 -1.12
N ARG A 139 9.16 -9.08 -0.73
CA ARG A 139 9.54 -8.20 0.38
C ARG A 139 9.61 -8.93 1.72
N ILE A 140 8.76 -9.92 1.95
CA ILE A 140 8.77 -10.73 3.19
C ILE A 140 9.98 -11.68 3.21
N VAL A 141 10.33 -12.29 2.08
CA VAL A 141 11.34 -13.37 2.04
C VAL A 141 12.75 -12.87 1.72
N ALA A 142 12.89 -11.73 1.04
CA ALA A 142 14.20 -11.17 0.64
C ALA A 142 15.12 -10.88 1.84
N PRO A 143 14.67 -10.29 2.97
CA PRO A 143 15.52 -10.08 4.15
C PRO A 143 16.03 -11.39 4.78
N LEU A 144 15.39 -12.52 4.48
CA LEU A 144 15.77 -13.83 4.96
C LEU A 144 16.82 -14.51 4.05
N GLY A 145 17.25 -13.83 2.98
CA GLY A 145 18.13 -14.39 1.95
C GLY A 145 17.45 -15.49 1.13
N ARG A 146 16.11 -15.46 1.04
CA ARG A 146 15.30 -16.42 0.29
C ARG A 146 14.71 -15.74 -0.95
N ARG A 147 14.38 -16.56 -1.95
CA ARG A 147 13.74 -16.14 -3.19
C ARG A 147 12.59 -17.08 -3.49
N ILE A 148 11.54 -16.56 -4.13
CA ILE A 148 10.42 -17.34 -4.62
C ILE A 148 10.04 -16.84 -6.00
N ASP A 149 10.23 -17.70 -6.99
CA ASP A 149 9.97 -17.41 -8.40
C ASP A 149 9.71 -18.73 -9.14
N GLU A 150 9.44 -18.66 -10.45
CA GLU A 150 9.15 -19.85 -11.27
C GLU A 150 10.26 -20.92 -11.19
N SER A 151 11.51 -20.53 -10.90
CA SER A 151 12.63 -21.47 -10.72
C SER A 151 12.72 -22.02 -9.30
N SER A 152 12.07 -21.39 -8.32
CA SER A 152 12.04 -21.79 -6.90
C SER A 152 10.66 -21.52 -6.30
N PRO A 153 9.65 -22.37 -6.58
CA PRO A 153 8.24 -22.05 -6.33
C PRO A 153 7.79 -22.21 -4.87
N LEU A 154 8.69 -22.58 -3.95
CA LEU A 154 8.33 -22.91 -2.57
C LEU A 154 9.28 -22.24 -1.58
N VAL A 155 8.68 -21.66 -0.53
CA VAL A 155 9.41 -21.04 0.59
C VAL A 155 8.80 -21.48 1.92
N ASP A 156 9.65 -21.82 2.88
CA ASP A 156 9.31 -21.94 4.31
C ASP A 156 10.43 -21.26 5.10
N ALA A 157 10.07 -20.24 5.88
CA ALA A 157 11.03 -19.46 6.63
C ALA A 157 10.44 -18.91 7.94
N ARG A 158 11.35 -18.53 8.83
CA ARG A 158 11.02 -17.85 10.09
C ARG A 158 11.46 -16.39 10.00
N LEU A 159 10.54 -15.50 10.33
CA LEU A 159 10.75 -14.07 10.34
C LEU A 159 11.47 -13.62 11.63
N PRO A 160 12.12 -12.44 11.65
CA PRO A 160 12.86 -11.94 12.81
C PRO A 160 12.01 -11.74 14.07
N ASP A 161 10.71 -11.49 13.90
CA ASP A 161 9.71 -11.39 14.97
C ASP A 161 9.32 -12.76 15.56
N GLY A 162 9.80 -13.86 14.96
CA GLY A 162 9.52 -15.23 15.36
C GLY A 162 8.35 -15.88 14.61
N SER A 163 7.61 -15.11 13.82
CA SER A 163 6.51 -15.57 12.97
C SER A 163 7.01 -16.50 11.85
N ARG A 164 6.11 -17.27 11.24
CA ARG A 164 6.43 -18.17 10.13
C ARG A 164 5.81 -17.67 8.84
N VAL A 165 6.53 -17.84 7.74
CA VAL A 165 6.02 -17.62 6.38
C VAL A 165 6.14 -18.91 5.59
N ASN A 166 5.04 -19.35 5.01
CA ASN A 166 5.00 -20.43 4.04
C ASN A 166 4.32 -19.91 2.76
N ALA A 167 4.96 -20.12 1.62
CA ALA A 167 4.41 -19.72 0.34
C ALA A 167 4.71 -20.75 -0.73
N VAL A 168 3.73 -20.95 -1.60
CA VAL A 168 3.82 -21.82 -2.77
C VAL A 168 3.21 -21.08 -3.94
N ILE A 169 3.94 -21.00 -5.05
CA ILE A 169 3.45 -20.46 -6.31
C ILE A 169 3.33 -21.58 -7.34
N ARG A 170 2.46 -21.38 -8.34
CA ARG A 170 2.35 -22.34 -9.43
C ARG A 170 3.64 -22.27 -10.29
N PRO A 171 4.28 -23.41 -10.61
CA PRO A 171 5.44 -23.45 -11.48
C PRO A 171 5.08 -23.16 -12.94
#